data_AF-A0A1N6H0C8-F1
#
_entry.id   AF-A0A1N6H0C8-F1
#
_cell.length_a   1.000
_cell.length_b   1.000
_cell.length_c   1.000
_cell.angle_alpha   90.00
_cell.angle_beta   90.00
_cell.angle_gamma   90.00
#
_symmetry.space_group_name_H-M   'P 1'
#
loop_
_entity.id
_entity.type
_entity.pdbx_description
1 polymer ?
#
loop_
_entity_poly.entity_id
_entity_poly.type
_entity_poly.pdbx_seq_one_letter_code
_entity_poly.pdbx_strand_id
1 'polypeptide(L)'
;MHQVHAEALSAASCPLRDAFLPRNERLRKTNLKLHQDSSGALNTVTGYGAGYVEINLERHVGSILVMPESPVIAWPVASFEALSPEHFAMLVEPAPEVVIFGSGDRLRFPHPRLTAALAAHRIGVETMDFKAACRTYNILMAEGRKVAAALLIEA
;
A
#
# COMPACT_ATOMS: atom_id res chain seq x y z
N MET A 1 -17.25 73.53 -37.11
CA MET A 1 -18.56 73.81 -36.49
C MET A 1 -18.49 73.35 -35.04
N HIS A 2 -18.81 74.27 -34.12
CA HIS A 2 -19.19 74.08 -32.71
C HIS A 2 -18.12 73.38 -31.82
N GLN A 3 -17.28 74.09 -31.03
CA GLN A 3 -17.59 74.93 -29.85
C GLN A 3 -18.32 74.05 -28.80
N VAL A 4 -17.87 73.86 -27.55
CA VAL A 4 -17.64 74.85 -26.49
C VAL A 4 -17.10 74.16 -25.20
N HIS A 5 -16.31 74.93 -24.43
CA HIS A 5 -16.23 75.03 -22.95
C HIS A 5 -15.77 73.81 -22.12
N ALA A 6 -14.68 73.90 -21.33
CA ALA A 6 -14.50 74.70 -20.09
C ALA A 6 -15.43 74.21 -18.98
N GLU A 7 -15.09 74.06 -17.71
CA GLU A 7 -13.91 74.12 -16.84
C GLU A 7 -14.45 73.67 -15.46
N ALA A 8 -13.59 73.56 -14.44
CA ALA A 8 -13.93 73.48 -13.00
C ALA A 8 -14.47 72.13 -12.47
N LEU A 9 -14.27 71.70 -11.23
CA LEU A 9 -13.31 71.85 -10.13
C LEU A 9 -13.93 71.05 -8.96
N SER A 10 -13.10 70.36 -8.19
CA SER A 10 -13.20 70.24 -6.73
C SER A 10 -14.39 69.54 -6.05
N ALA A 11 -14.05 68.39 -5.44
CA ALA A 11 -14.32 67.95 -4.07
C ALA A 11 -15.74 68.07 -3.45
N ALA A 12 -16.26 66.93 -2.98
CA ALA A 12 -16.39 66.59 -1.56
C ALA A 12 -17.63 65.72 -1.25
N SER A 13 -17.40 64.79 -0.32
CA SER A 13 -18.35 64.18 0.62
C SER A 13 -19.54 63.34 0.12
N CYS A 14 -19.36 62.04 0.40
CA CYS A 14 -20.36 61.01 0.57
C CYS A 14 -21.47 61.42 1.56
N PRO A 15 -22.73 61.00 1.29
CA PRO A 15 -23.49 60.33 2.34
C PRO A 15 -24.32 59.18 1.76
N LEU A 16 -23.88 57.93 2.01
CA LEU A 16 -24.75 56.76 1.85
C LEU A 16 -25.45 56.48 3.18
N ARG A 17 -26.75 56.70 3.15
CA ARG A 17 -27.74 56.32 4.14
C ARG A 17 -28.32 54.96 3.74
N ASP A 18 -28.70 54.21 4.77
CA ASP A 18 -29.72 53.16 4.78
C ASP A 18 -29.36 51.73 4.33
N ALA A 19 -29.37 50.89 5.36
CA ALA A 19 -30.17 49.67 5.48
C ALA A 19 -29.51 48.32 5.16
N PHE A 20 -29.92 47.37 6.01
CA PHE A 20 -30.00 45.91 5.83
C PHE A 20 -28.87 45.04 6.41
N LEU A 21 -29.07 44.60 7.66
CA LEU A 21 -28.62 43.29 8.19
C LEU A 21 -29.31 42.14 7.40
N PRO A 22 -29.00 40.84 7.63
CA PRO A 22 -27.73 40.11 7.67
C PRO A 22 -27.75 38.87 6.73
N ARG A 23 -26.63 38.16 6.53
CA ARG A 23 -26.64 36.78 5.97
C ARG A 23 -25.39 36.03 6.46
N ASN A 24 -25.52 35.09 7.42
CA ASN A 24 -25.51 33.63 7.21
C ASN A 24 -24.29 33.14 6.39
N GLU A 25 -23.52 32.10 6.72
CA GLU A 25 -23.72 30.97 7.63
C GLU A 25 -22.45 30.10 7.58
N ARG A 26 -21.99 29.65 8.74
CA ARG A 26 -21.22 28.42 9.01
C ARG A 26 -20.19 27.98 7.96
N LEU A 27 -18.90 28.13 8.31
CA LEU A 27 -17.86 27.19 7.89
C LEU A 27 -18.29 25.78 8.27
N ARG A 28 -18.80 25.01 7.29
CA ARG A 28 -19.01 23.57 7.43
C ARG A 28 -17.63 22.93 7.60
N LYS A 29 -17.21 22.79 8.85
CA LYS A 29 -16.13 21.90 9.25
C LYS A 29 -16.62 20.49 8.93
N THR A 30 -16.40 20.03 7.70
CA THR A 30 -16.54 18.62 7.37
C THR A 30 -15.53 17.90 8.26
N ASN A 31 -16.02 17.45 9.41
CA ASN A 31 -15.36 16.42 10.19
C ASN A 31 -15.39 15.18 9.31
N LEU A 32 -14.40 15.05 8.44
CA LEU A 32 -14.05 13.77 7.86
C LEU A 32 -13.47 12.96 9.01
N LYS A 33 -14.36 12.40 9.84
CA LYS A 33 -14.01 11.37 10.80
C LYS A 33 -13.85 10.11 9.99
N LEU A 34 -12.61 9.86 9.58
CA LEU A 34 -12.20 8.57 9.08
C LEU A 34 -12.42 7.59 10.24
N HIS A 35 -13.55 6.88 10.21
CA HIS A 35 -13.65 5.65 10.97
C HIS A 35 -12.66 4.72 10.30
N GLN A 36 -11.51 4.53 10.93
CA GLN A 36 -10.64 3.42 10.60
C GLN A 36 -11.50 2.18 10.83
N ASP A 37 -11.93 1.55 9.74
CA ASP A 37 -12.72 0.34 9.81
C ASP A 37 -11.82 -0.70 10.48
N SER A 38 -12.29 -1.20 11.63
CA SER A 38 -11.59 -2.22 12.42
C SER A 38 -11.80 -3.61 11.83
N SER A 39 -11.96 -3.73 10.50
CA SER A 39 -11.69 -4.99 9.81
C SER A 39 -10.22 -5.31 10.09
N GLY A 40 -9.95 -6.45 10.76
CA GLY A 40 -8.64 -6.79 11.35
C GLY A 40 -7.46 -6.27 10.53
N ALA A 41 -6.54 -5.57 11.20
CA ALA A 41 -5.44 -4.86 10.54
C ALA A 41 -4.74 -5.76 9.52
N LEU A 42 -4.77 -5.38 8.24
CA LEU A 42 -4.12 -6.13 7.18
C LEU A 42 -2.63 -6.22 7.46
N ASN A 43 -2.06 -7.41 7.29
CA ASN A 43 -0.62 -7.60 7.42
C ASN A 43 0.12 -6.72 6.46
N THR A 44 0.78 -5.70 6.99
CA THR A 44 1.51 -4.69 6.23
C THR A 44 2.98 -4.80 6.57
N VAL A 45 3.85 -4.82 5.56
CA VAL A 45 5.29 -4.71 5.79
C VAL A 45 5.58 -3.28 6.24
N THR A 46 5.99 -3.11 7.49
CA THR A 46 6.27 -1.79 8.09
C THR A 46 7.75 -1.44 8.06
N GLY A 47 8.61 -2.44 7.94
CA GLY A 47 10.06 -2.26 7.95
C GLY A 47 10.78 -3.52 7.50
N TYR A 48 12.06 -3.39 7.16
CA TYR A 48 12.93 -4.53 6.86
C TYR A 48 14.39 -4.12 6.99
N GLY A 49 15.25 -5.10 7.26
CA GLY A 49 16.69 -4.91 7.35
C GLY A 49 17.45 -6.22 7.12
N ALA A 50 18.73 -6.24 7.49
CA ALA A 50 19.56 -7.43 7.34
C ALA A 50 19.03 -8.56 8.23
N GLY A 51 18.57 -9.65 7.62
CA GLY A 51 18.08 -10.84 8.32
C GLY A 51 16.71 -10.70 8.99
N TYR A 52 15.92 -9.66 8.67
CA TYR A 52 14.58 -9.51 9.25
C TYR A 52 13.61 -8.71 8.37
N VAL A 53 12.32 -8.95 8.61
CA VAL A 53 11.20 -8.13 8.14
C VAL A 53 10.30 -7.77 9.31
N GLU A 54 9.70 -6.59 9.27
CA GLU A 54 8.68 -6.17 10.23
C GLU A 54 7.32 -6.20 9.56
N ILE A 55 6.39 -6.96 10.14
CA ILE A 55 4.98 -6.98 9.75
C ILE A 55 4.20 -6.35 10.89
N ASN A 56 3.43 -5.29 10.61
CA ASN A 56 2.65 -4.59 11.63
C ASN A 56 3.48 -4.17 12.86
N LEU A 57 4.73 -3.73 12.66
CA LEU A 57 5.71 -3.37 13.70
C LEU A 57 6.22 -4.55 14.55
N GLU A 58 5.85 -5.78 14.21
CA GLU A 58 6.40 -7.00 14.80
C GLU A 58 7.55 -7.53 13.94
N ARG A 59 8.70 -7.79 14.58
CA ARG A 59 9.90 -8.25 13.89
C ARG A 59 9.88 -9.77 13.73
N HIS A 60 9.97 -10.21 12.49
CA HIS A 60 10.15 -11.61 12.12
C HIS A 60 11.57 -11.86 11.63
N VAL A 61 12.20 -12.89 12.19
CA VAL A 61 13.53 -13.38 11.80
C VAL A 61 13.36 -14.74 11.13
N GLY A 62 14.08 -14.95 10.03
CA GLY A 62 13.91 -16.12 9.19
C GLY A 62 12.73 -15.99 8.22
N SER A 63 12.64 -16.96 7.31
CA SER A 63 11.70 -16.90 6.20
C SER A 63 10.24 -16.99 6.67
N ILE A 64 9.36 -16.24 6.01
CA ILE A 64 7.94 -16.16 6.38
C ILE A 64 7.03 -16.19 5.15
N LEU A 65 5.80 -16.67 5.36
CA LEU A 65 4.68 -16.44 4.44
C LEU A 65 3.75 -15.39 5.04
N VAL A 66 3.40 -14.40 4.22
CA VAL A 66 2.54 -13.28 4.61
C VAL A 66 1.36 -13.19 3.65
N MET A 67 0.16 -13.09 4.21
CA MET A 67 -1.07 -12.77 3.47
C MET A 67 -1.83 -11.67 4.21
N PRO A 68 -2.61 -10.81 3.52
CA PRO A 68 -3.25 -9.65 4.13
C PRO A 68 -4.12 -9.98 5.36
N GLU A 69 -4.94 -11.04 5.28
CA GLU A 69 -5.98 -11.35 6.27
C GLU A 69 -5.71 -12.64 7.06
N SER A 70 -4.53 -13.26 6.90
CA SER A 70 -4.17 -14.52 7.57
C SER A 70 -3.03 -14.31 8.56
N PRO A 71 -2.87 -15.16 9.59
CA PRO A 71 -1.69 -15.08 10.46
C PRO A 71 -0.39 -15.16 9.65
N VAL A 72 0.63 -14.38 10.04
CA VAL A 72 1.98 -14.56 9.51
C VAL A 72 2.49 -15.92 9.97
N ILE A 73 2.92 -16.76 9.03
CA ILE A 73 3.42 -18.10 9.33
C ILE A 73 4.90 -18.21 9.00
N ALA A 74 5.63 -18.96 9.81
CA ALA A 74 7.01 -19.31 9.52
C ALA A 74 7.05 -20.16 8.24
N TRP A 75 7.91 -19.78 7.30
CA TRP A 75 8.19 -20.56 6.12
C TRP A 75 9.43 -21.43 6.40
N PRO A 76 9.35 -22.77 6.36
CA PRO A 76 10.42 -23.65 6.83
C PRO A 76 11.58 -23.77 5.82
N VAL A 77 12.09 -22.64 5.34
CA VAL A 77 13.16 -22.54 4.35
C VAL A 77 14.26 -21.64 4.89
N ALA A 78 15.47 -22.19 5.04
CA ALA A 78 16.62 -21.43 5.55
C ALA A 78 17.49 -20.82 4.44
N SER A 79 17.46 -21.36 3.23
CA SER A 79 18.22 -20.84 2.08
C SER A 79 17.54 -21.17 0.76
N PHE A 80 17.99 -20.51 -0.31
CA PHE A 80 17.46 -20.74 -1.65
C PHE A 80 17.67 -22.17 -2.14
N GLU A 81 18.79 -22.80 -1.80
CA GLU A 81 19.14 -24.16 -2.18
C GLU A 81 18.27 -25.21 -1.46
N ALA A 82 17.70 -24.85 -0.31
CA ALA A 82 16.78 -25.69 0.44
C ALA A 82 15.34 -25.66 -0.10
N LEU A 83 15.06 -24.89 -1.15
CA LEU A 83 13.72 -24.83 -1.75
C LEU A 83 13.31 -26.18 -2.34
N SER A 84 12.11 -26.61 -1.99
CA SER A 84 11.49 -27.84 -2.48
C SER A 84 10.06 -27.53 -2.96
N PRO A 85 9.46 -28.39 -3.80
CA PRO A 85 8.08 -28.19 -4.26
C PRO A 85 7.06 -28.10 -3.11
N GLU A 86 7.32 -28.80 -2.00
CA GLU A 86 6.45 -28.82 -0.82
C GLU A 86 6.34 -27.44 -0.17
N HIS A 87 7.42 -26.65 -0.19
CA HIS A 87 7.43 -25.29 0.35
C HIS A 87 6.49 -24.34 -0.40
N PHE A 88 6.36 -24.50 -1.72
CA PHE A 88 5.41 -23.73 -2.52
C PHE A 88 4.01 -24.34 -2.49
N ALA A 89 3.88 -25.65 -2.32
CA ALA A 89 2.59 -26.32 -2.19
C ALA A 89 1.79 -25.83 -0.97
N MET A 90 2.46 -25.34 0.08
CA MET A 90 1.81 -24.68 1.24
C MET A 90 0.92 -23.49 0.84
N LEU A 91 1.19 -22.86 -0.30
CA LEU A 91 0.44 -21.69 -0.80
C LEU A 91 -0.72 -22.06 -1.73
N VAL A 92 -0.95 -23.36 -2.00
CA VAL A 92 -2.07 -23.82 -2.85
C VAL A 92 -3.40 -23.66 -2.11
N GLU A 93 -3.49 -24.16 -0.86
CA GLU A 93 -4.73 -24.13 -0.07
C GLU A 93 -5.20 -22.70 0.27
N PRO A 94 -4.31 -21.75 0.63
CA PRO A 94 -4.72 -20.35 0.80
C PRO A 94 -5.24 -19.69 -0.49
N ALA A 95 -5.01 -20.31 -1.66
CA ALA A 95 -5.51 -19.91 -2.96
C ALA A 95 -5.36 -18.40 -3.28
N PRO A 96 -4.15 -17.82 -3.15
CA PRO A 96 -3.90 -16.45 -3.59
C PRO A 96 -4.03 -16.34 -5.12
N GLU A 97 -4.33 -15.14 -5.62
CA GLU A 97 -4.26 -14.85 -7.05
C GLU A 97 -2.81 -14.81 -7.54
N VAL A 98 -1.92 -14.29 -6.71
CA VAL A 98 -0.50 -14.09 -7.02
C VAL A 98 0.37 -14.33 -5.79
N VAL A 99 1.47 -15.04 -6.01
CA VAL A 99 2.54 -15.23 -5.04
C VAL A 99 3.73 -14.35 -5.44
N ILE A 100 4.10 -13.45 -4.54
CA ILE A 100 5.34 -12.70 -4.63
C ILE A 100 6.42 -13.49 -3.90
N PHE A 101 7.35 -14.08 -4.65
CA PHE A 101 8.51 -14.76 -4.07
C PHE A 101 9.68 -13.79 -3.96
N GLY A 102 10.01 -13.41 -2.72
CA GLY A 102 11.19 -12.64 -2.39
C GLY A 102 12.38 -13.57 -2.21
N SER A 103 13.27 -13.65 -3.20
CA SER A 103 14.36 -14.63 -3.25
C SER A 103 15.59 -14.28 -2.40
N GLY A 104 15.43 -13.45 -1.36
CA GLY A 104 16.54 -12.92 -0.54
C GLY A 104 17.19 -11.67 -1.13
N ASP A 105 18.46 -11.42 -0.77
CA ASP A 105 19.19 -10.18 -1.10
C ASP A 105 19.38 -9.93 -2.60
N ARG A 106 19.28 -10.98 -3.42
CA ARG A 106 19.42 -10.92 -4.87
C ARG A 106 18.26 -11.63 -5.53
N LEU A 107 17.91 -11.16 -6.73
CA LEU A 107 16.95 -11.83 -7.60
C LEU A 107 17.51 -13.20 -8.04
N ARG A 108 16.84 -14.28 -7.64
CA ARG A 108 17.14 -15.67 -8.01
C ARG A 108 15.84 -16.37 -8.38
N PHE A 109 15.73 -16.85 -9.60
CA PHE A 109 14.50 -17.50 -10.09
C PHE A 109 14.43 -18.97 -9.63
N PRO A 110 13.33 -19.40 -8.97
CA PRO A 110 13.15 -20.79 -8.61
C PRO A 110 12.97 -21.63 -9.88
N HIS A 111 13.46 -22.86 -9.87
CA HIS A 111 13.24 -23.78 -10.98
C HIS A 111 11.72 -24.02 -11.15
N PRO A 112 11.16 -24.06 -12.37
CA PRO A 112 9.71 -24.18 -12.59
C PRO A 112 9.06 -25.39 -11.91
N ARG A 113 9.81 -26.47 -11.69
CA ARG A 113 9.38 -27.64 -10.92
C ARG A 113 8.95 -27.31 -9.48
N LEU A 114 9.57 -26.31 -8.86
CA LEU A 114 9.25 -25.89 -7.49
C LEU A 114 7.89 -25.19 -7.43
N THR A 115 7.54 -24.41 -8.46
CA THR A 115 6.30 -23.63 -8.53
C THR A 115 5.19 -24.31 -9.32
N ALA A 116 5.43 -25.52 -9.84
CA ALA A 116 4.50 -26.24 -10.70
C ALA A 116 3.12 -26.46 -10.07
N ALA A 117 3.06 -26.73 -8.77
CA ALA A 117 1.80 -26.90 -8.04
C ALA A 117 0.95 -25.62 -8.07
N LEU A 118 1.57 -24.44 -7.92
CA LEU A 118 0.89 -23.15 -8.00
C LEU A 118 0.39 -22.87 -9.42
N ALA A 119 1.23 -23.11 -10.42
CA ALA A 119 0.86 -22.95 -11.82
C ALA A 119 -0.33 -23.84 -12.21
N ALA A 120 -0.38 -25.09 -11.74
CA ALA A 120 -1.50 -26.01 -11.97
C ALA A 120 -2.83 -25.49 -11.40
N HIS A 121 -2.79 -24.67 -10.35
CA HIS A 121 -3.95 -24.02 -9.74
C HIS A 121 -4.21 -22.61 -10.30
N ARG A 122 -3.51 -22.20 -11.37
CA ARG A 122 -3.57 -20.87 -11.99
C ARG A 122 -3.17 -19.74 -11.04
N ILE A 123 -2.29 -20.04 -10.09
CA ILE A 123 -1.71 -19.06 -9.18
C ILE A 123 -0.42 -18.54 -9.82
N GLY A 124 -0.38 -17.23 -10.10
CA GLY A 124 0.81 -16.58 -10.68
C GLY A 124 1.95 -16.52 -9.66
N VAL A 125 3.19 -16.71 -10.10
CA VAL A 125 4.38 -16.53 -9.25
C VAL A 125 5.27 -15.46 -9.87
N GLU A 126 5.49 -14.37 -9.13
CA GLU A 126 6.43 -13.33 -9.50
C GLU A 126 7.64 -13.39 -8.57
N THR A 127 8.83 -13.46 -9.15
CA THR A 127 10.08 -13.52 -8.38
C THR A 127 10.79 -12.18 -8.42
N MET A 128 11.23 -11.72 -7.26
CA MET A 128 11.96 -10.46 -7.09
C MET A 128 12.94 -10.53 -5.93
N ASP A 129 13.86 -9.56 -5.82
CA ASP A 129 14.66 -9.42 -4.60
C ASP A 129 13.77 -9.07 -3.40
N PHE A 130 14.26 -9.33 -2.19
CA PHE A 130 13.51 -9.18 -0.95
C PHE A 130 12.91 -7.78 -0.74
N LYS A 131 13.65 -6.71 -1.06
CA LYS A 131 13.17 -5.33 -0.86
C LYS A 131 12.11 -4.96 -1.89
N ALA A 132 12.26 -5.43 -3.12
CA ALA A 132 11.21 -5.32 -4.13
C ALA A 132 9.95 -6.10 -3.71
N ALA A 133 10.10 -7.33 -3.22
CA ALA A 133 9.00 -8.18 -2.77
C ALA A 133 8.14 -7.50 -1.69
N CYS A 134 8.78 -6.96 -0.66
CA CYS A 134 8.11 -6.24 0.42
C CYS A 134 7.29 -5.04 -0.09
N ARG A 135 7.85 -4.26 -1.03
CA ARG A 135 7.15 -3.09 -1.60
C ARG A 135 5.97 -3.50 -2.47
N THR A 136 6.18 -4.47 -3.37
CA THR A 136 5.13 -4.97 -4.27
C THR A 136 3.99 -5.60 -3.49
N TYR A 137 4.32 -6.39 -2.46
CA TYR A 137 3.31 -6.96 -1.57
C TYR A 137 2.41 -5.88 -0.96
N ASN A 138 2.99 -4.81 -0.40
CA ASN A 138 2.21 -3.72 0.19
C ASN A 138 1.30 -3.03 -0.84
N ILE A 139 1.77 -2.84 -2.08
CA ILE A 139 0.96 -2.25 -3.16
C ILE A 139 -0.23 -3.17 -3.48
N LEU A 140 0.01 -4.44 -3.76
CA LEU A 140 -1.04 -5.40 -4.13
C LEU A 140 -2.03 -5.64 -2.99
N MET A 141 -1.54 -5.68 -1.75
CA MET A 141 -2.37 -5.78 -0.56
C MET A 141 -3.27 -4.54 -0.42
N ALA A 142 -2.72 -3.33 -0.61
CA ALA A 142 -3.49 -2.10 -0.53
C ALA A 142 -4.53 -1.95 -1.66
N GLU A 143 -4.31 -2.60 -2.81
CA GLU A 143 -5.29 -2.74 -3.89
C GLU A 143 -6.43 -3.72 -3.57
N GLY A 144 -6.36 -4.43 -2.43
CA GLY A 144 -7.35 -5.44 -2.04
C GLY A 144 -7.23 -6.76 -2.80
N ARG A 145 -6.08 -7.01 -3.44
CA ARG A 145 -5.84 -8.28 -4.14
C ARG A 145 -5.48 -9.38 -3.17
N LYS A 146 -5.86 -10.62 -3.49
CA LYS A 146 -5.43 -11.81 -2.75
C LYS A 146 -3.98 -12.15 -3.10
N VAL A 147 -3.05 -11.43 -2.50
CA VAL A 147 -1.61 -11.64 -2.65
C VAL A 147 -1.07 -12.49 -1.50
N ALA A 148 -0.13 -13.38 -1.78
CA ALA A 148 0.74 -13.99 -0.78
C ALA A 148 2.19 -13.59 -1.03
N ALA A 149 2.94 -13.24 0.02
CA ALA A 149 4.38 -13.05 -0.06
C ALA A 149 5.09 -14.22 0.59
N ALA A 150 5.96 -14.89 -0.18
CA ALA A 150 6.91 -15.88 0.32
C ALA A 150 8.28 -15.22 0.41
N LEU A 151 8.68 -14.82 1.61
CA LEU A 151 9.88 -14.04 1.84
C LEU A 151 10.99 -14.94 2.37
N LEU A 152 12.00 -15.19 1.54
CA LEU A 152 13.23 -15.88 1.95
C LEU A 152 14.13 -14.91 2.72
N ILE A 153 14.48 -15.27 3.94
CA ILE A 153 15.45 -14.54 4.77
C ILE A 153 16.59 -15.50 5.12
N GLU A 154 17.73 -15.29 4.48
CA GLU A 154 18.97 -16.01 4.77
C GLU A 154 19.69 -15.30 5.92
N ALA A 155 20.17 -16.10 6.88
CA ALA A 155 20.92 -15.63 8.05
C ALA A 155 22.42 -15.48 7.74
#